data_AF-A0A1W4WG67-F1
#
_entry.id   AF-A0A1W4WG67-F1
#
_cell.length_a   1.000
_cell.length_b   1.000
_cell.length_c   1.000
_cell.angle_alpha   90.00
_cell.angle_beta   90.00
_cell.angle_gamma   90.00
#
_symmetry.space_group_name_H-M   'P 1'
#
loop_
_entity.id
_entity.type
_entity.pdbx_description
1 polymer ?
#
loop_
_entity_poly.entity_id
_entity_poly.type
_entity_poly.pdbx_seq_one_letter_code
_entity_poly.pdbx_strand_id
1 'polypeptide(L)'
;MKFLQNMGLFLVSVVIISLLSISFSENVLELSENNFERTLDNFKYVMVKFYSPECTNCKALNPVYQEIARKINDIDLASPVKLAEVDATHELSLTQKFKVASYPSLLLFEKGSLKGEYKGTMDPSEILNWLLKQTQILFVIFCHCIIKISVFLYKNYFFFLMMRRNNLLLFFVSLLAVFIGVIICDDTSILELDRDSFQATLRENKFVLVNFYAPWCKYCRDFNPTYQATARKLEELGSSIRLAKVDATIERPLANQYNIKGYPTLVFFKNGVPSDQYGGIRTQKGIVTWLLKKADPYSKE
;
A
#
# COMPACT_ATOMS: atom_id res chain seq x y z
N MET A 1 32.64 -28.84 -47.69
CA MET A 1 32.81 -28.58 -46.24
C MET A 1 33.33 -27.15 -45.99
N LYS A 2 32.63 -26.12 -46.48
CA LYS A 2 32.98 -24.68 -46.33
C LYS A 2 31.74 -23.76 -46.40
N PHE A 3 30.54 -24.31 -46.18
CA PHE A 3 29.27 -23.56 -46.24
C PHE A 3 28.59 -23.45 -44.86
N LEU A 4 29.02 -24.25 -43.88
CA LEU A 4 28.50 -24.24 -42.50
C LEU A 4 29.38 -23.44 -41.50
N GLN A 5 30.49 -22.85 -41.95
CA GLN A 5 31.36 -22.01 -41.08
C GLN A 5 31.07 -20.50 -41.18
N ASN A 6 30.39 -20.03 -42.23
CA ASN A 6 30.11 -18.58 -42.41
C ASN A 6 28.71 -18.14 -41.97
N MET A 7 27.79 -19.05 -41.66
CA MET A 7 26.51 -18.67 -41.02
C MET A 7 26.64 -18.41 -39.52
N GLY A 8 27.69 -18.93 -38.88
CA GLY A 8 27.96 -18.70 -37.45
C GLY A 8 28.43 -17.27 -37.14
N LEU A 9 29.24 -16.66 -38.01
CA LEU A 9 29.74 -15.29 -37.77
C LEU A 9 28.70 -14.19 -38.03
N PHE A 10 27.72 -14.43 -38.91
CA PHE A 10 26.68 -13.44 -39.19
C PHE A 10 25.64 -13.37 -38.06
N LEU A 11 25.36 -14.49 -37.38
CA LEU A 11 24.46 -14.51 -36.22
C LEU A 11 25.13 -13.96 -34.95
N VAL A 12 26.44 -14.14 -34.78
CA VAL A 12 27.18 -13.62 -33.61
C VAL A 12 27.31 -12.09 -33.67
N SER A 13 27.40 -11.47 -34.85
CA SER A 13 27.44 -10.00 -34.98
C SER A 13 26.09 -9.31 -34.72
N VAL A 14 24.98 -9.94 -35.11
CA VAL A 14 23.62 -9.40 -34.84
C VAL A 14 23.26 -9.51 -33.36
N VAL A 15 23.66 -10.60 -32.68
CA VAL A 15 23.43 -10.78 -31.24
C VAL A 15 24.29 -9.82 -30.41
N ILE A 16 25.52 -9.52 -30.83
CA ILE A 16 26.40 -8.57 -30.13
C ILE A 16 25.94 -7.10 -30.30
N ILE A 17 25.33 -6.74 -31.44
CA ILE A 17 24.78 -5.38 -31.63
C ILE A 17 23.45 -5.19 -30.85
N SER A 18 22.68 -6.25 -30.59
CA SER A 18 21.58 -6.21 -29.61
C SER A 18 22.02 -6.26 -28.14
N LEU A 19 23.29 -6.63 -27.87
CA LEU A 19 23.86 -6.68 -26.52
C LEU A 19 24.53 -5.36 -26.09
N LEU A 20 24.70 -4.40 -26.99
CA LEU A 20 25.23 -3.05 -26.67
C LEU A 20 24.15 -2.02 -26.31
N SER A 21 22.89 -2.44 -26.16
CA SER A 21 21.77 -1.58 -25.72
C SER A 21 21.00 -2.10 -24.50
N ILE A 22 21.50 -3.14 -23.81
CA ILE A 22 20.85 -3.66 -22.59
C ILE A 22 21.72 -3.34 -21.36
N SER A 23 21.62 -2.10 -20.92
CA SER A 23 21.59 -1.76 -19.50
C SER A 23 20.53 -0.69 -19.30
N PHE A 24 19.32 -0.93 -19.79
CA PHE A 24 18.22 -0.01 -19.59
C PHE A 24 17.58 -0.28 -18.23
N SER A 25 17.32 0.82 -17.52
CA SER A 25 16.85 0.92 -16.14
C SER A 25 15.44 0.32 -15.94
N GLU A 26 15.27 -1.01 -16.01
CA GLU A 26 13.94 -1.61 -15.74
C GLU A 26 13.48 -1.45 -14.28
N ASN A 27 14.39 -1.09 -13.36
CA ASN A 27 14.10 -1.01 -11.94
C ASN A 27 13.72 0.39 -11.45
N VAL A 28 14.05 1.45 -12.19
CA VAL A 28 13.72 2.84 -11.86
C VAL A 28 12.89 3.45 -12.99
N LEU A 29 11.70 3.95 -12.67
CA LEU A 29 10.79 4.54 -13.64
C LEU A 29 11.16 5.99 -13.97
N GLU A 30 11.22 6.34 -15.24
CA GLU A 30 11.36 7.74 -15.65
C GLU A 30 10.00 8.43 -15.68
N LEU A 31 9.88 9.55 -14.96
CA LEU A 31 8.65 10.30 -14.83
C LEU A 31 8.72 11.65 -15.53
N SER A 32 7.60 11.98 -16.17
CA SER A 32 7.28 13.26 -16.79
C SER A 32 5.93 13.76 -16.27
N GLU A 33 5.61 15.02 -16.52
CA GLU A 33 4.29 15.59 -16.18
C GLU A 33 3.10 14.72 -16.60
N ASN A 34 3.22 13.99 -17.71
CA ASN A 34 2.15 13.17 -18.27
C ASN A 34 1.87 11.86 -17.51
N ASN A 35 2.90 11.27 -16.88
CA ASN A 35 2.81 9.96 -16.25
C ASN A 35 2.99 10.02 -14.72
N PHE A 36 3.40 11.18 -14.18
CA PHE A 36 3.73 11.36 -12.77
C PHE A 36 2.57 10.98 -11.87
N GLU A 37 1.41 11.64 -12.03
CA GLU A 37 0.22 11.42 -11.20
C GLU A 37 -0.27 9.97 -11.29
N ARG A 38 -0.32 9.41 -12.51
CA ARG A 38 -0.74 8.02 -12.72
C ARG A 38 0.19 7.03 -12.02
N THR A 39 1.49 7.31 -12.00
CA THR A 39 2.47 6.46 -11.31
C THR A 39 2.28 6.55 -9.79
N LEU A 40 2.07 7.75 -9.26
CA LEU A 40 1.83 7.93 -7.83
C LEU A 40 0.50 7.32 -7.35
N ASP A 41 -0.50 7.24 -8.22
CA ASP A 41 -1.78 6.58 -7.94
C ASP A 41 -1.68 5.04 -8.02
N ASN A 42 -0.86 4.52 -8.94
CA ASN A 42 -0.69 3.07 -9.13
C ASN A 42 0.10 2.40 -8.00
N PHE A 43 1.03 3.12 -7.38
CA PHE A 43 1.92 2.57 -6.36
C PHE A 43 1.69 3.23 -5.00
N LYS A 44 1.58 2.41 -3.95
CA LYS A 44 1.35 2.90 -2.58
C LYS A 44 2.46 3.83 -2.10
N TYR A 45 3.72 3.47 -2.36
CA TYR A 45 4.86 4.31 -2.08
C TYR A 45 5.72 4.48 -3.34
N VAL A 46 6.07 5.71 -3.64
CA VAL A 46 6.99 6.03 -4.76
C VAL A 46 8.06 6.97 -4.25
N MET A 47 9.32 6.55 -4.32
CA MET A 47 10.45 7.42 -4.07
C MET A 47 10.90 8.02 -5.40
N VAL A 48 10.89 9.34 -5.51
CA VAL A 48 11.25 10.05 -6.73
C VAL A 48 12.57 10.80 -6.53
N LYS A 49 13.54 10.50 -7.40
CA LYS A 49 14.81 11.22 -7.51
C LYS A 49 14.69 12.36 -8.52
N PHE A 50 14.72 13.60 -8.04
CA PHE A 50 14.89 14.77 -8.90
C PHE A 50 16.37 15.03 -9.12
N TYR A 51 16.80 15.05 -10.38
CA TYR A 51 18.21 15.23 -10.73
C TYR A 51 18.40 16.16 -11.93
N SER A 52 19.63 16.61 -12.13
CA SER A 52 20.07 17.28 -13.35
C SER A 52 21.20 16.46 -14.00
N PRO A 53 21.24 16.28 -15.33
CA PRO A 53 22.29 15.55 -16.02
C PRO A 53 23.70 16.12 -15.78
N GLU A 54 23.81 17.43 -15.56
CA GLU A 54 25.08 18.13 -15.37
C GLU A 54 25.56 18.15 -13.91
N CYS A 55 24.79 17.59 -12.99
CA CYS A 55 25.07 17.62 -11.56
C CYS A 55 26.02 16.49 -11.13
N THR A 56 27.21 16.84 -10.64
CA THR A 56 28.24 15.89 -10.16
C THR A 56 27.72 14.96 -9.05
N ASN A 57 27.01 15.52 -8.07
CA ASN A 57 26.41 14.77 -6.97
C ASN A 57 25.32 13.80 -7.46
N CYS A 58 24.60 14.18 -8.52
CA CYS A 58 23.56 13.36 -9.12
C CYS A 58 24.16 12.15 -9.85
N LYS A 59 25.30 12.34 -10.53
CA LYS A 59 26.08 11.26 -11.13
C LYS A 59 26.60 10.28 -10.07
N ALA A 60 27.05 10.79 -8.91
CA ALA A 60 27.50 9.96 -7.79
C ALA A 60 26.36 9.18 -7.11
N LEU A 61 25.16 9.77 -6.98
CA LEU A 61 23.99 9.10 -6.42
C LEU A 61 23.41 8.02 -7.35
N ASN A 62 23.59 8.15 -8.66
CA ASN A 62 22.99 7.22 -9.63
C ASN A 62 23.29 5.74 -9.38
N PRO A 63 24.57 5.30 -9.22
CA PRO A 63 24.86 3.89 -8.93
C PRO A 63 24.27 3.42 -7.59
N VAL A 64 24.24 4.29 -6.57
CA VAL A 64 23.62 4.02 -5.26
C VAL A 64 22.12 3.80 -5.42
N TYR A 65 21.44 4.68 -6.15
CA TYR A 65 20.00 4.61 -6.37
C TYR A 65 19.60 3.34 -7.13
N GLN A 66 20.40 2.95 -8.13
CA GLN A 66 20.22 1.70 -8.87
C GLN A 66 20.51 0.45 -8.03
N GLU A 67 21.44 0.53 -7.07
CA GLU A 67 21.67 -0.55 -6.10
C GLU A 67 20.48 -0.74 -5.17
N ILE A 68 19.90 0.35 -4.67
CA ILE A 68 18.69 0.31 -3.84
C ILE A 68 17.53 -0.27 -4.67
N ALA A 69 17.38 0.11 -5.94
CA ALA A 69 16.35 -0.43 -6.83
C ALA A 69 16.42 -1.96 -6.93
N ARG A 70 17.63 -2.51 -7.10
CA ARG A 70 17.87 -3.96 -7.13
C ARG A 70 17.52 -4.62 -5.80
N LYS A 71 18.03 -4.07 -4.68
CA LYS A 71 17.74 -4.61 -3.34
C LYS A 71 16.26 -4.61 -3.01
N ILE A 72 15.52 -3.56 -3.36
CA ILE A 72 14.07 -3.45 -3.11
C ILE A 72 13.29 -4.53 -3.89
N ASN A 73 13.70 -4.83 -5.13
CA ASN A 73 13.08 -5.88 -5.93
C ASN A 73 13.41 -7.30 -5.41
N ASP A 74 14.61 -7.50 -4.87
CA ASP A 74 15.03 -8.79 -4.30
C ASP A 74 14.35 -9.10 -2.94
N ILE A 75 13.96 -8.07 -2.18
CA ILE A 75 13.43 -8.20 -0.81
C ILE A 75 11.99 -8.71 -0.77
N ASP A 76 11.17 -8.51 -1.82
CA ASP A 76 9.85 -9.15 -1.94
C ASP A 76 9.29 -9.02 -3.36
N LEU A 77 8.65 -10.08 -3.88
CA LEU A 77 7.97 -10.09 -5.19
C LEU A 77 6.77 -9.10 -5.27
N ALA A 78 6.46 -8.41 -4.16
CA ALA A 78 5.39 -7.44 -4.00
C ALA A 78 5.83 -6.23 -3.15
N SER A 79 7.09 -5.81 -3.25
CA SER A 79 7.59 -4.65 -2.49
C SER A 79 6.70 -3.41 -2.72
N PRO A 80 6.20 -2.74 -1.66
CA PRO A 80 5.22 -1.68 -1.78
C PRO A 80 5.83 -0.33 -2.24
N VAL A 81 7.14 -0.29 -2.51
CA VAL A 81 7.90 0.92 -2.87
C VAL A 81 8.43 0.81 -4.28
N LYS A 82 8.04 1.74 -5.14
CA LYS A 82 8.61 1.91 -6.48
C LYS A 82 9.63 3.04 -6.48
N LEU A 83 10.75 2.84 -7.15
CA LEU A 83 11.73 3.91 -7.39
C LEU A 83 11.47 4.56 -8.75
N ALA A 84 11.64 5.88 -8.78
CA ALA A 84 11.40 6.68 -9.97
C ALA A 84 12.37 7.87 -10.02
N GLU A 85 12.55 8.44 -11.19
CA GLU A 85 13.39 9.60 -11.42
C GLU A 85 12.72 10.64 -12.32
N VAL A 86 13.04 11.90 -12.08
CA VAL A 86 12.57 13.05 -12.86
C VAL A 86 13.79 13.88 -13.24
N ASP A 87 13.97 14.11 -14.53
CA ASP A 87 14.94 15.08 -15.02
C ASP A 87 14.39 16.50 -14.82
N ALA A 88 14.98 17.21 -13.86
CA ALA A 88 14.61 18.57 -13.51
C ALA A 88 14.87 19.59 -14.63
N THR A 89 15.73 19.27 -15.61
CA THR A 89 16.02 20.17 -16.73
C THR A 89 14.91 20.19 -17.78
N HIS A 90 14.16 19.09 -17.89
CA HIS A 90 13.03 18.95 -18.80
C HIS A 90 11.69 19.21 -18.11
N GLU A 91 11.56 18.83 -16.84
CA GLU A 91 10.27 18.84 -16.11
C GLU A 91 10.20 19.99 -15.08
N LEU A 92 10.34 21.23 -15.57
CA LEU A 92 10.37 22.42 -14.72
C LEU A 92 9.11 22.61 -13.87
N SER A 93 7.92 22.26 -14.38
CA SER A 93 6.69 22.45 -13.61
C SER A 93 6.62 21.52 -12.39
N LEU A 94 7.16 20.30 -12.49
CA LEU A 94 7.24 19.38 -11.35
C LEU A 94 8.20 19.91 -10.29
N THR A 95 9.35 20.44 -10.68
CA THR A 95 10.33 21.01 -9.74
C THR A 95 9.76 22.22 -8.99
N GLN A 96 9.02 23.10 -9.68
CA GLN A 96 8.33 24.24 -9.09
C GLN A 96 7.21 23.80 -8.15
N LYS A 97 6.39 22.83 -8.57
CA LYS A 97 5.28 22.27 -7.79
C LYS A 97 5.74 21.71 -6.44
N PHE A 98 6.86 21.00 -6.43
CA PHE A 98 7.42 20.40 -5.23
C PHE A 98 8.51 21.23 -4.55
N LYS A 99 8.75 22.46 -5.05
CA LYS A 99 9.72 23.42 -4.51
C LYS A 99 11.12 22.80 -4.34
N VAL A 100 11.56 22.03 -5.34
CA VAL A 100 12.88 21.39 -5.33
C VAL A 100 13.95 22.46 -5.52
N ALA A 101 14.75 22.71 -4.49
CA ALA A 101 15.72 23.81 -4.46
C ALA A 101 17.15 23.39 -4.84
N SER A 102 17.48 22.10 -4.74
CA SER A 102 18.82 21.56 -4.97
C SER A 102 18.75 20.17 -5.57
N TYR A 103 19.82 19.74 -6.25
CA TYR A 103 19.91 18.41 -6.83
C TYR A 103 21.14 17.66 -6.30
N PRO A 104 21.04 16.34 -6.06
CA PRO A 104 19.82 15.53 -6.16
C PRO A 104 18.88 15.73 -4.96
N SER A 105 17.56 15.70 -5.20
CA SER A 105 16.54 15.67 -4.14
C SER A 105 15.76 14.37 -4.22
N LEU A 106 15.61 13.72 -3.07
CA LEU A 106 14.90 12.45 -2.92
C LEU A 106 13.58 12.68 -2.17
N LEU A 107 12.47 12.61 -2.89
CA LEU A 107 11.13 12.83 -2.33
C LEU A 107 10.37 11.51 -2.24
N LEU A 108 9.78 11.23 -1.08
CA LEU A 108 8.93 10.06 -0.88
C LEU A 108 7.46 10.48 -0.97
N PHE A 109 6.73 9.80 -1.83
CA PHE A 109 5.28 9.93 -1.97
C PHE A 109 4.59 8.69 -1.37
N GLU A 110 3.47 8.93 -0.70
CA GLU A 110 2.55 7.90 -0.23
C GLU A 110 1.16 8.20 -0.78
N LYS A 111 0.61 7.28 -1.59
CA LYS A 111 -0.74 7.37 -2.17
C LYS A 111 -1.02 8.72 -2.84
N GLY A 112 -0.12 9.16 -3.73
CA GLY A 112 -0.25 10.46 -4.41
C GLY A 112 0.23 11.69 -3.62
N SER A 113 0.48 11.58 -2.32
CA SER A 113 0.83 12.73 -1.48
C SER A 113 2.29 12.73 -1.06
N LEU A 114 2.93 13.92 -1.05
CA LEU A 114 4.31 14.07 -0.58
C LEU A 114 4.37 13.74 0.92
N LYS A 115 5.05 12.65 1.28
CA LYS A 115 5.26 12.20 2.66
C LYS A 115 6.44 12.90 3.32
N GLY A 116 7.50 13.14 2.56
CA GLY A 116 8.68 13.85 3.05
C GLY A 116 9.85 13.82 2.08
N GLU A 117 10.87 14.60 2.41
CA GLU A 117 12.15 14.65 1.69
C GLU A 117 13.23 13.95 2.52
N TYR A 118 14.04 13.14 1.85
CA TYR A 118 15.23 12.55 2.45
C TYR A 118 16.40 13.54 2.37
N LYS A 119 17.00 13.84 3.54
CA LYS A 119 18.09 14.81 3.70
C LYS A 119 19.37 14.20 4.28
N GLY A 120 19.46 12.86 4.28
CA GLY A 120 20.60 12.14 4.82
C GLY A 120 21.75 12.00 3.83
N THR A 121 22.67 11.07 4.10
CA THR A 121 23.84 10.84 3.26
C THR A 121 23.51 10.05 1.99
N MET A 122 24.42 10.00 1.02
CA MET A 122 24.25 9.15 -0.17
C MET A 122 24.63 7.68 0.08
N ASP A 123 24.57 7.22 1.34
CA ASP A 123 24.83 5.82 1.67
C ASP A 123 23.61 4.93 1.31
N PRO A 124 23.81 3.83 0.55
CA PRO A 124 22.72 2.95 0.15
C PRO A 124 21.93 2.38 1.33
N SER A 125 22.61 2.06 2.43
CA SER A 125 21.99 1.42 3.60
C SER A 125 21.18 2.43 4.40
N GLU A 126 21.66 3.66 4.52
CA GLU A 126 20.94 4.74 5.19
C GLU A 126 19.63 5.09 4.46
N ILE A 127 19.70 5.29 3.13
CA ILE A 127 18.52 5.56 2.31
C ILE A 127 17.52 4.40 2.40
N LEU A 128 18.00 3.15 2.30
CA LEU A 128 17.17 1.97 2.41
C LEU A 128 16.51 1.88 3.80
N ASN A 129 17.27 2.05 4.88
CA ASN A 129 16.73 2.03 6.25
C ASN A 129 15.70 3.14 6.48
N TRP A 130 15.95 4.34 5.95
CA TRP A 130 14.99 5.42 6.01
C TRP A 130 13.69 5.06 5.26
N LEU A 131 13.80 4.53 4.04
CA LEU A 131 12.64 4.05 3.26
C LEU A 131 11.85 2.98 4.03
N LEU A 132 12.53 1.97 4.57
CA LEU A 132 11.92 0.88 5.34
C LEU A 132 11.21 1.40 6.60
N LYS A 133 11.78 2.40 7.29
CA LYS A 133 11.18 3.05 8.45
C LYS A 133 9.91 3.82 8.08
N GLN A 134 9.93 4.58 6.98
CA GLN A 134 8.78 5.38 6.54
C GLN A 134 7.61 4.52 6.04
N THR A 135 7.91 3.36 5.49
CA THR A 135 6.92 2.50 4.81
C THR A 135 6.31 1.45 5.73
N GLN A 136 6.73 1.44 7.01
CA GLN A 136 6.39 0.42 8.01
C GLN A 136 6.74 -1.02 7.56
N ILE A 137 7.67 -1.16 6.61
CA ILE A 137 8.10 -2.46 6.09
C ILE A 137 8.70 -3.33 7.19
N LEU A 138 9.28 -2.76 8.25
CA LEU A 138 9.73 -3.54 9.40
C LEU A 138 8.61 -4.37 10.03
N PHE A 139 7.37 -3.86 10.11
CA PHE A 139 6.24 -4.63 10.66
C PHE A 139 5.80 -5.76 9.71
N VAL A 140 5.90 -5.52 8.39
CA VAL A 140 5.61 -6.51 7.34
C VAL A 140 6.70 -7.57 7.27
N ILE A 141 7.97 -7.22 7.36
CA ILE A 141 9.10 -8.15 7.43
C ILE A 141 9.01 -8.98 8.71
N PHE A 142 8.64 -8.38 9.85
CA PHE A 142 8.41 -9.15 11.07
C PHE A 142 7.24 -10.14 10.90
N CYS A 143 6.07 -9.75 10.32
CA CYS A 143 4.99 -10.72 10.03
C CYS A 143 5.46 -11.76 8.99
N HIS A 144 6.19 -11.38 7.94
CA HIS A 144 6.63 -12.27 6.85
C HIS A 144 7.78 -13.21 7.27
N CYS A 145 8.69 -12.78 8.15
CA CYS A 145 9.70 -13.64 8.78
C CYS A 145 9.06 -14.58 9.79
N ILE A 146 8.10 -14.13 10.60
CA ILE A 146 7.34 -15.02 11.49
C ILE A 146 6.59 -16.06 10.64
N ILE A 147 5.94 -15.66 9.55
CA ILE A 147 5.28 -16.59 8.61
C ILE A 147 6.31 -17.56 8.00
N LYS A 148 7.46 -17.09 7.50
CA LYS A 148 8.49 -17.97 6.91
C LYS A 148 9.13 -18.91 7.94
N ILE A 149 9.34 -18.46 9.18
CA ILE A 149 9.83 -19.28 10.30
C ILE A 149 8.76 -20.29 10.70
N SER A 150 7.51 -19.88 10.84
CA SER A 150 6.38 -20.77 11.10
C SER A 150 6.22 -21.81 9.99
N VAL A 151 6.38 -21.42 8.72
CA VAL A 151 6.36 -22.33 7.56
C VAL A 151 7.58 -23.24 7.53
N PHE A 152 8.78 -22.77 7.90
CA PHE A 152 10.01 -23.58 7.93
C PHE A 152 10.01 -24.58 9.10
N LEU A 153 9.59 -24.15 10.29
CA LEU A 153 9.39 -25.02 11.45
C LEU A 153 8.29 -26.03 11.16
N TYR A 154 7.21 -25.61 10.50
CA TYR A 154 6.17 -26.50 10.02
C TYR A 154 6.66 -27.45 8.94
N LYS A 155 7.51 -27.04 7.98
CA LYS A 155 8.06 -27.91 6.93
C LYS A 155 8.98 -28.99 7.49
N ASN A 156 9.78 -28.66 8.50
CA ASN A 156 10.63 -29.62 9.22
C ASN A 156 9.82 -30.53 10.15
N TYR A 157 8.79 -30.02 10.83
CA TYR A 157 7.88 -30.81 11.65
C TYR A 157 6.94 -31.70 10.80
N PHE A 158 6.52 -31.22 9.64
CA PHE A 158 5.73 -31.94 8.63
C PHE A 158 6.53 -33.07 7.98
N PHE A 159 7.81 -32.83 7.65
CA PHE A 159 8.70 -33.89 7.19
C PHE A 159 8.85 -35.00 8.24
N PHE A 160 8.95 -34.62 9.52
CA PHE A 160 9.01 -35.56 10.63
C PHE A 160 7.68 -36.31 10.85
N LEU A 161 6.53 -35.67 10.63
CA LEU A 161 5.20 -36.31 10.70
C LEU A 161 4.89 -37.20 9.49
N MET A 162 5.38 -36.86 8.29
CA MET A 162 5.21 -37.67 7.07
C MET A 162 5.95 -39.02 7.13
N MET A 163 6.93 -39.16 8.03
CA MET A 163 7.59 -40.45 8.30
C MET A 163 6.71 -41.41 9.13
N ARG A 164 5.53 -40.99 9.61
CA ARG A 164 4.60 -41.83 10.38
C ARG A 164 3.25 -41.98 9.67
N ARG A 165 3.18 -43.05 8.86
CA ARG A 165 2.04 -43.71 8.20
C ARG A 165 0.64 -43.07 8.40
N ASN A 166 0.09 -42.55 7.30
CA ASN A 166 -1.32 -42.24 7.00
C ASN A 166 -2.10 -41.41 8.04
N ASN A 167 -1.94 -40.09 8.00
CA ASN A 167 -2.91 -39.20 8.66
C ASN A 167 -3.19 -37.94 7.82
N LEU A 168 -3.93 -38.16 6.73
CA LEU A 168 -4.42 -37.12 5.81
C LEU A 168 -5.19 -36.00 6.56
N LEU A 169 -5.83 -36.35 7.69
CA LEU A 169 -6.51 -35.40 8.57
C LEU A 169 -5.56 -34.35 9.16
N LEU A 170 -4.34 -34.74 9.59
CA LEU A 170 -3.38 -33.81 10.18
C LEU A 170 -2.82 -32.82 9.14
N PHE A 171 -2.72 -33.23 7.88
CA PHE A 171 -2.37 -32.34 6.77
C PHE A 171 -3.45 -31.28 6.56
N PHE A 172 -4.73 -31.67 6.51
CA PHE A 172 -5.82 -30.71 6.33
C PHE A 172 -6.01 -29.78 7.54
N VAL A 173 -5.83 -30.28 8.77
CA VAL A 173 -5.91 -29.45 10.00
C VAL A 173 -4.82 -28.38 10.03
N SER A 174 -3.63 -28.70 9.56
CA SER A 174 -2.52 -27.75 9.53
C SER A 174 -2.59 -26.80 8.34
N LEU A 175 -3.09 -27.24 7.18
CA LEU A 175 -3.43 -26.35 6.07
C LEU A 175 -4.48 -25.32 6.49
N LEU A 176 -5.50 -25.75 7.25
CA LEU A 176 -6.52 -24.89 7.83
C LEU A 176 -5.93 -23.89 8.82
N ALA A 177 -5.01 -24.32 9.70
CA ALA A 177 -4.35 -23.44 10.67
C ALA A 177 -3.50 -22.35 9.99
N VAL A 178 -2.80 -22.68 8.90
CA VAL A 178 -2.06 -21.70 8.09
C VAL A 178 -3.02 -20.75 7.39
N PHE A 179 -4.13 -21.24 6.84
CA PHE A 179 -5.14 -20.43 6.20
C PHE A 179 -5.78 -19.44 7.19
N ILE A 180 -6.08 -19.89 8.42
CA ILE A 180 -6.56 -19.05 9.51
C ILE A 180 -5.51 -18.00 9.90
N GLY A 181 -4.23 -18.37 10.01
CA GLY A 181 -3.14 -17.44 10.35
C GLY A 181 -2.92 -16.32 9.32
N VAL A 182 -3.11 -16.62 8.03
CA VAL A 182 -3.03 -15.62 6.95
C VAL A 182 -4.21 -14.64 6.99
N ILE A 183 -5.42 -15.13 7.30
CA ILE A 183 -6.61 -14.29 7.46
C ILE A 183 -6.45 -13.30 8.64
N ILE A 184 -5.73 -13.68 9.71
CA ILE A 184 -5.56 -12.84 10.90
C ILE A 184 -4.54 -11.69 10.68
N CYS A 185 -3.58 -11.76 9.73
CA CYS A 185 -2.59 -10.67 9.52
C CYS A 185 -3.11 -9.55 8.59
N ASP A 186 -4.34 -9.62 8.05
CA ASP A 186 -5.00 -8.49 7.35
C ASP A 186 -5.74 -7.60 8.35
N ASP A 187 -4.97 -6.85 9.14
CA ASP A 187 -5.46 -5.94 10.18
C ASP A 187 -6.05 -4.65 9.58
N THR A 188 -6.98 -4.78 8.62
CA THR A 188 -7.95 -3.73 8.34
C THR A 188 -9.16 -3.94 9.23
N SER A 189 -9.17 -3.33 10.41
CA SER A 189 -10.32 -3.27 11.33
C SER A 189 -11.55 -2.53 10.79
N ILE A 190 -11.59 -2.30 9.47
CA ILE A 190 -12.69 -1.67 8.75
C ILE A 190 -13.25 -2.71 7.78
N LEU A 191 -14.54 -2.98 7.91
CA LEU A 191 -15.28 -3.88 7.02
C LEU A 191 -15.48 -3.22 5.65
N GLU A 192 -15.14 -3.91 4.57
CA GLU A 192 -15.51 -3.49 3.22
C GLU A 192 -16.86 -4.10 2.88
N LEU A 193 -17.84 -3.26 2.57
CA LEU A 193 -19.22 -3.68 2.32
C LEU A 193 -19.61 -3.41 0.88
N ASP A 194 -20.30 -4.40 0.32
CA ASP A 194 -20.97 -4.39 -0.97
C ASP A 194 -22.48 -4.57 -0.78
N ARG A 195 -23.25 -4.62 -1.87
CA ARG A 195 -24.71 -4.80 -1.81
C ARG A 195 -25.16 -6.00 -0.97
N ASP A 196 -24.43 -7.11 -1.05
CA ASP A 196 -24.84 -8.40 -0.52
C ASP A 196 -24.49 -8.53 0.97
N SER A 197 -23.32 -8.00 1.37
CA SER A 197 -22.83 -8.02 2.75
C SER A 197 -23.43 -6.92 3.63
N PHE A 198 -23.83 -5.78 3.05
CA PHE A 198 -24.25 -4.59 3.80
C PHE A 198 -25.33 -4.88 4.84
N GLN A 199 -26.43 -5.51 4.42
CA GLN A 199 -27.57 -5.79 5.31
C GLN A 199 -27.24 -6.86 6.35
N ALA A 200 -26.39 -7.84 6.02
CA ALA A 200 -25.95 -8.85 6.96
C ALA A 200 -25.12 -8.22 8.08
N THR A 201 -24.12 -7.40 7.72
CA THR A 201 -23.26 -6.70 8.69
C THR A 201 -24.06 -5.79 9.62
N LEU A 202 -25.05 -5.06 9.09
CA LEU A 202 -25.92 -4.20 9.88
C LEU A 202 -26.83 -4.96 10.88
N ARG A 203 -27.18 -6.22 10.59
CA ARG A 203 -27.94 -7.08 11.51
C ARG A 203 -27.06 -7.69 12.60
N GLU A 204 -25.84 -8.08 12.23
CA GLU A 204 -24.90 -8.71 13.16
C GLU A 204 -24.29 -7.72 14.16
N ASN A 205 -24.21 -6.45 13.80
CA ASN A 205 -23.55 -5.42 14.60
C ASN A 205 -24.53 -4.34 15.04
N LYS A 206 -24.62 -4.15 16.36
CA LYS A 206 -25.53 -3.17 16.97
C LYS A 206 -25.23 -1.73 16.53
N PHE A 207 -23.95 -1.38 16.41
CA PHE A 207 -23.49 -0.04 16.08
C PHE A 207 -22.47 -0.12 14.95
N VAL A 208 -22.78 0.49 13.81
CA VAL A 208 -21.90 0.50 12.64
C VAL A 208 -21.79 1.92 12.11
N LEU A 209 -20.57 2.42 11.96
CA LEU A 209 -20.30 3.64 11.22
C LEU A 209 -19.86 3.25 9.80
N VAL A 210 -20.61 3.66 8.78
CA VAL A 210 -20.28 3.39 7.37
C VAL A 210 -19.74 4.64 6.71
N ASN A 211 -18.58 4.53 6.06
CA ASN A 211 -18.00 5.54 5.19
C ASN A 211 -18.31 5.28 3.72
N PHE A 212 -19.24 6.05 3.15
CA PHE A 212 -19.49 6.07 1.72
C PHE A 212 -18.42 6.95 1.04
N TYR A 213 -17.58 6.33 0.22
CA TYR A 213 -16.44 6.98 -0.41
C TYR A 213 -16.40 6.75 -1.92
N ALA A 214 -15.51 7.50 -2.58
CA ALA A 214 -15.13 7.26 -3.97
C ALA A 214 -13.59 7.19 -4.05
N PRO A 215 -13.00 6.24 -4.79
CA PRO A 215 -11.55 6.02 -4.82
C PRO A 215 -10.78 7.22 -5.39
N TRP A 216 -11.37 7.92 -6.35
CA TRP A 216 -10.80 9.12 -6.97
C TRP A 216 -10.98 10.40 -6.13
N CYS A 217 -11.78 10.39 -5.06
CA CYS A 217 -12.00 11.57 -4.23
C CYS A 217 -10.80 11.85 -3.31
N LYS A 218 -10.13 12.98 -3.51
CA LYS A 218 -8.99 13.42 -2.69
C LYS A 218 -9.34 13.48 -1.20
N TYR A 219 -10.48 14.07 -0.83
CA TYR A 219 -10.91 14.18 0.56
C TYR A 219 -11.15 12.81 1.23
N CYS A 220 -11.60 11.81 0.46
CA CYS A 220 -11.74 10.43 0.95
C CYS A 220 -10.37 9.80 1.20
N ARG A 221 -9.42 9.98 0.27
CA ARG A 221 -8.05 9.45 0.41
C ARG A 221 -7.33 10.07 1.60
N ASP A 222 -7.43 11.39 1.76
CA ASP A 222 -6.85 12.13 2.90
C ASP A 222 -7.47 11.71 4.24
N PHE A 223 -8.76 11.37 4.24
CA PHE A 223 -9.48 10.95 5.45
C PHE A 223 -9.23 9.49 5.85
N ASN A 224 -8.91 8.61 4.89
CA ASN A 224 -8.77 7.18 5.13
C ASN A 224 -7.78 6.80 6.27
N PRO A 225 -6.59 7.42 6.40
CA PRO A 225 -5.69 7.16 7.53
C PRO A 225 -6.33 7.49 8.89
N THR A 226 -7.10 8.57 8.97
CA THR A 226 -7.79 8.96 10.21
C THR A 226 -8.91 7.98 10.53
N TYR A 227 -9.61 7.49 9.51
CA TYR A 227 -10.66 6.48 9.66
C TYR A 227 -10.09 5.14 10.15
N GLN A 228 -8.96 4.70 9.61
CA GLN A 228 -8.22 3.51 10.08
C GLN A 228 -7.74 3.66 11.53
N ALA A 229 -7.17 4.82 11.88
CA ALA A 229 -6.78 5.10 13.25
C ALA A 229 -7.98 5.10 14.22
N THR A 230 -9.15 5.54 13.76
CA THR A 230 -10.40 5.51 14.54
C THR A 230 -10.83 4.07 14.83
N ALA A 231 -10.78 3.19 13.83
CA ALA A 231 -11.14 1.78 13.99
C ALA A 231 -10.25 1.09 15.03
N ARG A 232 -8.93 1.23 14.90
CA ARG A 232 -7.96 0.73 15.88
C ARG A 232 -8.22 1.27 17.28
N LYS A 233 -8.55 2.56 17.39
CA LYS A 233 -8.80 3.17 18.71
C LYS A 233 -10.06 2.61 19.38
N LEU A 234 -11.11 2.30 18.62
CA LEU A 234 -12.32 1.71 19.16
C LEU A 234 -12.09 0.27 19.63
N GLU A 235 -11.25 -0.49 18.92
CA GLU A 235 -10.82 -1.83 19.33
C GLU A 235 -9.98 -1.81 20.60
N GLU A 236 -9.01 -0.89 20.71
CA GLU A 236 -8.23 -0.69 21.93
C GLU A 236 -9.11 -0.37 23.14
N LEU A 237 -10.23 0.31 22.93
CA LEU A 237 -11.21 0.66 23.96
C LEU A 237 -12.20 -0.47 24.25
N GLY A 238 -12.12 -1.61 23.55
CA GLY A 238 -13.08 -2.71 23.68
C GLY A 238 -14.50 -2.34 23.25
N SER A 239 -14.64 -1.34 22.36
CA SER A 239 -15.93 -0.86 21.90
C SER A 239 -16.62 -1.88 20.99
N SER A 240 -17.95 -1.99 21.10
CA SER A 240 -18.77 -2.82 20.19
C SER A 240 -19.08 -2.14 18.86
N ILE A 241 -18.57 -0.92 18.64
CA ILE A 241 -18.81 -0.13 17.42
C ILE A 241 -17.90 -0.63 16.31
N ARG A 242 -18.49 -1.03 15.18
CA ARG A 242 -17.74 -1.43 13.97
C ARG A 242 -17.65 -0.29 12.97
N LEU A 243 -16.53 -0.22 12.27
CA LEU A 243 -16.34 0.70 11.16
C LEU A 243 -16.40 -0.07 9.85
N ALA A 244 -17.01 0.54 8.84
CA ALA A 244 -17.18 -0.04 7.53
C ALA A 244 -17.01 1.00 6.44
N LYS A 245 -16.67 0.57 5.22
CA LYS A 245 -16.58 1.43 4.03
C LYS A 245 -17.35 0.82 2.87
N VAL A 246 -17.94 1.67 2.05
CA VAL A 246 -18.66 1.30 0.82
C VAL A 246 -18.15 2.19 -0.30
N ASP A 247 -17.69 1.58 -1.40
CA ASP A 247 -17.41 2.34 -2.63
C ASP A 247 -18.74 2.69 -3.30
N ALA A 248 -19.16 3.94 -3.11
CA ALA A 248 -20.43 4.45 -3.63
C ALA A 248 -20.42 4.66 -5.16
N THR A 249 -19.25 4.56 -5.82
CA THR A 249 -19.14 4.66 -7.28
C THR A 249 -19.52 3.35 -7.96
N ILE A 250 -19.28 2.23 -7.27
CA ILE A 250 -19.69 0.88 -7.65
C ILE A 250 -21.09 0.61 -7.10
N GLU A 251 -21.28 0.82 -5.81
CA GLU A 251 -22.54 0.54 -5.08
C GLU A 251 -23.54 1.70 -5.15
N ARG A 252 -23.81 2.17 -6.38
CA ARG A 252 -24.71 3.30 -6.64
C ARG A 252 -26.12 3.12 -6.06
N PRO A 253 -26.76 1.93 -6.14
CA PRO A 253 -28.09 1.73 -5.54
C PRO A 253 -28.09 1.97 -4.02
N LEU A 254 -27.07 1.49 -3.30
CA LEU A 254 -26.93 1.73 -1.87
C LEU A 254 -26.70 3.22 -1.57
N ALA A 255 -25.84 3.88 -2.34
CA ALA A 255 -25.60 5.31 -2.19
C ALA A 255 -26.88 6.13 -2.39
N ASN A 256 -27.70 5.78 -3.39
CA ASN A 256 -28.98 6.43 -3.65
C ASN A 256 -30.00 6.17 -2.53
N GLN A 257 -30.09 4.93 -2.03
CA GLN A 257 -30.99 4.56 -0.94
C GLN A 257 -30.77 5.41 0.31
N TYR A 258 -29.51 5.74 0.62
CA TYR A 258 -29.15 6.55 1.78
C TYR A 258 -28.90 8.04 1.43
N ASN A 259 -29.32 8.47 0.24
CA ASN A 259 -29.25 9.86 -0.23
C ASN A 259 -27.84 10.47 -0.12
N ILE A 260 -26.81 9.70 -0.51
CA ILE A 260 -25.41 10.12 -0.48
C ILE A 260 -25.15 11.05 -1.67
N LYS A 261 -24.98 12.34 -1.40
CA LYS A 261 -24.78 13.39 -2.42
C LYS A 261 -23.33 13.85 -2.59
N GLY A 262 -22.43 13.37 -1.73
CA GLY A 262 -21.03 13.75 -1.74
C GLY A 262 -20.17 12.82 -0.89
N TYR A 263 -18.86 12.96 -1.01
CA TYR A 263 -17.90 12.07 -0.36
C TYR A 263 -16.80 12.85 0.38
N PRO A 264 -16.28 12.34 1.51
CA PRO A 264 -16.77 11.17 2.26
C PRO A 264 -18.04 11.52 3.05
N THR A 265 -19.04 10.65 3.00
CA THR A 265 -20.23 10.73 3.86
C THR A 265 -20.24 9.59 4.85
N LEU A 266 -20.33 9.94 6.13
CA LEU A 266 -20.31 8.99 7.23
C LEU A 266 -21.74 8.85 7.78
N VAL A 267 -22.29 7.64 7.72
CA VAL A 267 -23.63 7.33 8.21
C VAL A 267 -23.53 6.35 9.36
N PHE A 268 -24.08 6.71 10.51
CA PHE A 268 -24.13 5.85 11.68
C PHE A 268 -25.42 5.05 11.70
N PHE A 269 -25.30 3.75 11.88
CA PHE A 269 -26.40 2.81 11.98
C PHE A 269 -26.48 2.25 13.40
N LYS A 270 -27.72 2.19 13.91
CA LYS A 270 -28.05 1.63 15.21
C LYS A 270 -29.13 0.57 15.00
N ASN A 271 -28.84 -0.67 15.37
CA ASN A 271 -29.72 -1.83 15.14
C ASN A 271 -30.16 -1.94 13.67
N GLY A 272 -29.24 -1.70 12.73
CA GLY A 272 -29.49 -1.72 11.29
C GLY A 272 -30.30 -0.56 10.72
N VAL A 273 -30.74 0.39 11.54
CA VAL A 273 -31.45 1.60 11.09
C VAL A 273 -30.47 2.77 11.01
N PRO A 274 -30.47 3.57 9.93
CA PRO A 274 -29.66 4.79 9.88
C PRO A 274 -30.14 5.78 10.95
N SER A 275 -29.24 6.16 11.86
CA SER A 275 -29.51 7.09 12.96
C SER A 275 -29.17 8.52 12.56
N ASP A 276 -27.89 8.77 12.27
CA ASP A 276 -27.38 10.12 12.03
C ASP A 276 -26.27 10.11 10.98
N GLN A 277 -26.17 11.19 10.21
CA GLN A 277 -24.97 11.47 9.42
C GLN A 277 -23.98 12.27 10.27
N TYR A 278 -22.71 11.87 10.25
CA TYR A 278 -21.67 12.58 10.99
C TYR A 278 -21.27 13.87 10.26
N GLY A 279 -21.66 15.00 10.85
CA GLY A 279 -21.28 16.35 10.38
C GLY A 279 -20.13 17.00 11.16
N GLY A 280 -19.49 16.27 12.09
CA GLY A 280 -18.45 16.80 12.97
C GLY A 280 -17.07 16.92 12.32
N ILE A 281 -16.10 17.39 13.12
CA ILE A 281 -14.70 17.52 12.70
C ILE A 281 -14.11 16.13 12.45
N ARG A 282 -13.63 15.87 11.22
CA ARG A 282 -13.06 14.59 10.75
C ARG A 282 -11.67 14.28 11.33
N THR A 283 -11.52 14.36 12.65
CA THR A 283 -10.34 13.91 13.41
C THR A 283 -10.68 12.62 14.16
N GLN A 284 -9.67 11.79 14.42
CA GLN A 284 -9.84 10.54 15.17
C GLN A 284 -10.57 10.79 16.51
N LYS A 285 -10.09 11.76 17.30
CA LYS A 285 -10.71 12.12 18.58
C LYS A 285 -12.17 12.56 18.42
N GLY A 286 -12.45 13.43 17.45
CA GLY A 286 -13.80 13.94 17.20
C GLY A 286 -14.79 12.84 16.82
N ILE A 287 -14.36 11.87 16.02
CA ILE A 287 -15.19 10.75 15.59
C ILE A 287 -15.40 9.76 16.75
N VAL A 288 -14.33 9.35 17.43
CA VAL A 288 -14.42 8.42 18.58
C VAL A 288 -15.35 8.99 19.66
N THR A 289 -15.16 10.24 20.07
CA THR A 289 -16.01 10.86 21.10
C THR A 289 -17.48 10.91 20.69
N TRP A 290 -17.75 11.24 19.43
CA TRP A 290 -19.12 11.29 18.92
C TRP A 290 -19.77 9.89 18.87
N LEU A 291 -19.02 8.89 18.41
CA LEU A 291 -19.50 7.50 18.34
C LEU A 291 -19.80 6.94 19.72
N LEU A 292 -18.91 7.13 20.69
CA LEU A 292 -19.14 6.69 22.07
C LEU A 292 -20.35 7.37 22.69
N LYS A 293 -20.54 8.67 22.44
CA LYS A 293 -21.74 9.39 22.88
C LYS A 293 -23.01 8.80 22.25
N LYS A 294 -23.03 8.56 20.94
CA LYS A 294 -24.21 8.02 20.24
C LYS A 294 -24.52 6.55 20.56
N ALA A 295 -23.49 5.78 20.92
CA ALA A 295 -23.64 4.39 21.35
C ALA A 295 -24.06 4.26 22.83
N ASP A 296 -23.92 5.32 23.63
CA ASP A 296 -24.29 5.32 25.05
C ASP A 296 -25.83 5.29 25.23
N PRO A 297 -26.39 4.24 25.86
CA PRO A 297 -27.82 4.13 26.13
C PRO A 297 -28.35 5.18 27.11
N TYR A 298 -27.48 5.90 27.84
CA TYR A 298 -27.84 6.92 28.81
C TYR A 298 -27.59 8.36 28.34
N SER A 299 -27.10 8.55 27.11
CA SER A 299 -26.94 9.88 26.55
C SER A 299 -28.32 10.50 26.26
N LYS A 300 -28.61 11.66 26.85
CA LYS A 300 -29.77 12.48 26.45
C LYS A 300 -29.46 13.11 25.09
N GLU A 301 -30.41 12.97 24.15
CA GLU A 301 -30.35 13.58 22.80
C GLU A 301 -30.15 15.10 22.85
#